data_AF-A0A7S1VT47-F1
#
_entry.id   AF-A0A7S1VT47-F1
#
_cell.length_a   1.000
_cell.length_b   1.000
_cell.length_c   1.000
_cell.angle_alpha   90.00
_cell.angle_beta   90.00
_cell.angle_gamma   90.00
#
_symmetry.space_group_name_H-M   'P 1'
#
loop_
_entity.id
_entity.type
_entity.pdbx_description
1 polymer ?
#
loop_
_entity_poly.entity_id
_entity_poly.type
_entity_poly.pdbx_seq_one_letter_code
_entity_poly.pdbx_strand_id
1 'polypeptide(L)'
;TTQEPVPPVDCLQELSSSRYLPKAFSAEGGNTMDPQWLNKQVLVLHDNVDGPPDLVEDVLVEELQMSFGPGAATLLRINSISLTSRRHVPSLDLWGGKGKYGRCLSDSDKDRVRNYMAGLITTSLLPALERRVNELNHVVSERKKGVRNVFKSFWRTSKDDTTSSSATSATAGGTSSGGGTSGGKRQSNSGVTEAKYKHDSVESQVRLLADTLFLVGDYEAALGMYKLIKDDYKHDGNMLEYASVQEMMALSAYKLDHVGRAKEIFGYFETALFGYTRAAEEERKGNTSTPVGARPSTAPRSTRLATRLCLVLSSARNMNTEGHLVVADLLASASSHETSLGAAVLLEQSSSHYYKAGMFRKYAFHMLMSGHMFRSAGQEPHAFRCFTSALYIYHDGQWEELHNHLRSALAAQLYSLGRMAVSVELYAKLVGTTGGGRVSTKSQQKFLTHLRDICRDHAKKALVG
;
A
#
# COMPACT_ATOMS: atom_id res chain seq x y z
N THR A 1 41.38 11.58 -5.45
CA THR A 1 40.97 12.98 -5.44
C THR A 1 40.86 13.41 -3.99
N THR A 2 41.91 14.01 -3.47
CA THR A 2 41.97 14.61 -2.13
C THR A 2 41.16 15.89 -2.16
N GLN A 3 39.84 15.78 -2.00
CA GLN A 3 39.06 16.91 -1.51
C GLN A 3 39.52 17.13 -0.07
N GLU A 4 39.92 18.36 0.27
CA GLU A 4 40.10 18.74 1.67
C GLU A 4 38.85 18.30 2.44
N PRO A 5 39.00 17.72 3.64
CA PRO A 5 37.85 17.30 4.43
C PRO A 5 37.01 18.54 4.73
N VAL A 6 35.87 18.65 4.05
CA VAL A 6 34.89 19.71 4.30
C VAL A 6 34.50 19.61 5.78
N PRO A 7 34.52 20.72 6.54
CA PRO A 7 34.12 20.71 7.93
C PRO A 7 32.73 20.06 8.07
N PRO A 8 32.53 19.15 9.05
CA PRO A 8 31.28 18.42 9.19
C PRO A 8 30.08 19.36 9.34
N VAL A 9 30.28 20.52 9.97
CA VAL A 9 29.25 21.56 10.14
C VAL A 9 28.77 22.12 8.79
N ASP A 10 29.68 22.44 7.87
CA ASP A 10 29.35 22.99 6.55
C ASP A 10 28.55 21.99 5.72
N CYS A 11 28.96 20.72 5.74
CA CYS A 11 28.24 19.63 5.09
C CYS A 11 26.82 19.47 5.66
N LEU A 12 26.68 19.52 6.98
CA LEU A 12 25.38 19.42 7.65
C LEU A 12 24.48 20.64 7.37
N GLN A 13 25.06 21.84 7.26
CA GLN A 13 24.32 23.03 6.85
C GLN A 13 23.83 22.91 5.41
N GLU A 14 24.66 22.40 4.50
CA GLU A 14 24.26 22.12 3.12
C GLU A 14 23.10 21.11 3.06
N LEU A 15 23.21 20.00 3.79
CA LEU A 15 22.16 18.97 3.88
C LEU A 15 20.86 19.49 4.51
N SER A 16 20.95 20.54 5.33
CA SER A 16 19.77 21.19 5.90
C SER A 16 18.99 22.05 4.88
N SER A 17 19.56 22.32 3.70
CA SER A 17 18.93 23.15 2.68
C SER A 17 17.68 22.51 2.08
N SER A 18 16.78 23.34 1.55
CA SER A 18 15.50 22.89 0.97
C SER A 18 15.67 21.93 -0.22
N ARG A 19 16.85 21.89 -0.85
CA ARG A 19 17.16 21.03 -2.01
C ARG A 19 17.21 19.55 -1.65
N TYR A 20 17.57 19.23 -0.41
CA TYR A 20 17.66 17.85 0.08
C TYR A 20 16.37 17.38 0.76
N LEU A 21 15.35 18.24 0.83
CA LEU A 21 14.06 17.85 1.39
C LEU A 21 13.29 16.93 0.44
N PRO A 22 12.48 15.99 0.97
CA PRO A 22 11.61 15.17 0.14
C PRO A 22 10.70 16.03 -0.75
N LYS A 23 10.33 15.51 -1.93
CA LYS A 23 9.53 16.25 -2.93
C LYS A 23 8.30 16.94 -2.33
N ALA A 24 7.63 16.31 -1.36
CA ALA A 24 6.46 16.87 -0.67
C ALA A 24 6.67 18.27 -0.04
N PHE A 25 7.90 18.61 0.33
CA PHE A 25 8.33 19.89 0.91
C PHE A 25 8.96 20.84 -0.11
N SER A 26 9.06 20.42 -1.37
CA SER A 26 9.66 21.21 -2.45
C SER A 26 8.60 21.81 -3.37
N ALA A 27 8.98 22.88 -4.08
CA ALA A 27 8.13 23.47 -5.10
C ALA A 27 7.79 22.47 -6.22
N GLU A 28 8.71 21.56 -6.55
CA GLU A 28 8.49 20.51 -7.56
C GLU A 28 7.41 19.50 -7.15
N GLY A 29 7.25 19.24 -5.85
CA GLY A 29 6.16 18.41 -5.32
C GLY A 29 4.92 19.19 -4.92
N GLY A 30 4.79 20.45 -5.39
CA GLY A 30 3.59 21.26 -5.19
C GLY A 30 3.41 21.83 -3.79
N ASN A 31 4.47 21.87 -2.96
CA ASN A 31 4.43 22.40 -1.59
C ASN A 31 3.29 21.81 -0.74
N THR A 32 3.08 20.50 -0.87
CA THR A 32 2.05 19.75 -0.14
C THR A 32 2.27 19.70 1.37
N MET A 33 3.48 19.99 1.84
CA MET A 33 3.85 20.10 3.25
C MET A 33 4.69 21.35 3.45
N ASP A 34 4.56 21.98 4.62
CA ASP A 34 5.37 23.15 4.99
C ASP A 34 6.76 22.70 5.49
N PRO A 35 7.87 23.14 4.86
CA PRO A 35 9.22 22.85 5.33
C PRO A 35 9.49 23.31 6.77
N GLN A 36 8.78 24.32 7.27
CA GLN A 36 8.95 24.82 8.63
C GLN A 36 8.49 23.82 9.70
N TRP A 37 7.68 22.82 9.33
CA TRP A 37 7.26 21.76 10.27
C TRP A 37 8.33 20.70 10.53
N LEU A 38 9.44 20.72 9.79
CA LEU A 38 10.51 19.74 9.97
C LEU A 38 11.37 20.10 11.19
N ASN A 39 11.22 19.32 12.25
CA ASN A 39 12.20 19.32 13.34
C ASN A 39 13.47 18.62 12.84
N LYS A 40 14.57 19.38 12.74
CA LYS A 40 15.87 18.87 12.30
C LYS A 40 16.69 18.50 13.52
N GLN A 41 17.20 17.27 13.53
CA GLN A 41 18.12 16.75 14.55
C GLN A 41 19.38 16.30 13.85
N VAL A 42 20.52 16.73 14.37
CA VAL A 42 21.84 16.49 13.82
C VAL A 42 22.58 15.52 14.72
N LEU A 43 23.04 14.42 14.13
CA LEU A 43 23.89 13.44 14.80
C LEU A 43 25.19 13.32 14.03
N VAL A 44 26.30 13.66 14.68
CA VAL A 44 27.63 13.36 14.18
C VAL A 44 28.10 12.06 14.82
N LEU A 45 28.33 11.04 14.00
CA LEU A 45 28.94 9.79 14.42
C LEU A 45 30.44 9.87 14.15
N HIS A 46 31.25 9.81 15.21
CA HIS A 46 32.70 9.73 15.08
C HIS A 46 33.19 8.31 15.34
N ASP A 47 33.87 7.73 14.35
CA ASP A 47 34.50 6.42 14.46
C ASP A 47 35.89 6.57 15.10
N ASN A 48 36.09 5.99 16.29
CA ASN A 48 37.36 6.05 16.98
C ASN A 48 38.48 5.22 16.31
N VAL A 49 38.16 4.35 15.35
CA VAL A 49 39.13 3.50 14.63
C VAL A 49 39.53 4.11 13.29
N ASP A 50 38.53 4.48 12.48
CA ASP A 50 38.75 4.96 11.11
C ASP A 50 38.60 6.48 10.95
N GLY A 51 38.15 7.17 12.00
CA GLY A 51 37.95 8.63 12.00
C GLY A 51 39.23 9.44 12.25
N PRO A 52 39.16 10.77 12.09
CA PRO A 52 40.29 11.67 12.32
C PRO A 52 40.76 11.62 13.80
N PRO A 53 42.04 11.30 14.06
CA PRO A 53 42.54 11.07 15.43
C PRO A 53 42.64 12.35 16.26
N ASP A 54 42.64 13.51 15.61
CA ASP A 54 42.81 14.86 16.15
C ASP A 54 41.47 15.58 16.41
N LEU A 55 40.35 14.86 16.41
CA LEU A 55 39.04 15.45 16.71
C LEU A 55 39.01 16.01 18.14
N VAL A 56 38.92 17.34 18.24
CA VAL A 56 38.66 18.06 19.49
C VAL A 56 37.16 18.13 19.73
N GLU A 57 36.67 17.27 20.62
CA GLU A 57 35.23 17.09 20.91
C GLU A 57 34.56 18.39 21.35
N ASP A 58 35.15 19.13 22.28
CA ASP A 58 34.56 20.35 22.82
C ASP A 58 34.34 21.42 21.74
N VAL A 59 35.33 21.59 20.84
CA VAL A 59 35.27 22.56 19.73
C VAL A 59 34.16 22.18 18.76
N LEU A 60 34.11 20.92 18.33
CA LEU A 60 33.08 20.49 17.37
C LEU A 60 31.68 20.56 17.98
N VAL A 61 31.52 20.19 19.26
CA VAL A 61 30.24 20.29 19.96
C VAL A 61 29.80 21.75 20.07
N GLU A 62 30.70 22.68 20.38
CA GLU A 62 30.41 24.11 20.42
C GLU A 62 29.99 24.63 19.03
N GLU A 63 30.73 24.31 17.97
CA GLU A 63 30.40 24.70 16.59
C GLU A 63 29.03 24.15 16.14
N LEU A 64 28.73 22.90 16.49
CA LEU A 64 27.44 22.25 16.22
C LEU A 64 26.30 22.94 16.96
N GLN A 65 26.48 23.26 18.24
CA GLN A 65 25.47 23.94 19.05
C GLN A 65 25.24 25.38 18.58
N MET A 66 26.29 26.09 18.17
CA MET A 66 26.19 27.43 17.59
C MET A 66 25.43 27.43 16.25
N SER A 67 25.61 26.38 15.44
CA SER A 67 24.98 26.30 14.11
C SER A 67 23.54 25.80 14.13
N PHE A 68 23.22 24.83 15.01
CA PHE A 68 21.93 24.13 14.99
C PHE A 68 21.10 24.32 16.27
N GLY A 69 21.66 24.93 17.31
CA GLY A 69 21.02 25.17 18.59
C GLY A 69 21.33 24.10 19.65
N PRO A 70 21.25 24.47 20.94
CA PRO A 70 21.52 23.54 22.04
C PRO A 70 20.48 22.41 22.05
N GLY A 71 20.95 21.17 22.06
CA GLY A 71 20.10 19.97 22.08
C GLY A 71 19.57 19.49 20.72
N ALA A 72 19.79 20.23 19.64
CA ALA A 72 19.46 19.80 18.28
C ALA A 72 20.63 19.12 17.56
N ALA A 73 21.86 19.24 18.10
CA ALA A 73 23.04 18.57 17.58
C ALA A 73 23.73 17.72 18.67
N THR A 74 24.17 16.52 18.31
CA THR A 74 24.87 15.60 19.21
C THR A 74 26.05 14.95 18.50
N LEU A 75 27.19 14.89 19.18
CA LEU A 75 28.33 14.07 18.78
C LEU A 75 28.29 12.74 19.55
N LEU A 76 28.46 11.64 18.83
CA LEU A 76 28.53 10.31 19.42
C LEU A 76 29.77 9.58 18.89
N ARG A 77 30.71 9.30 19.80
CA ARG A 77 31.90 8.50 19.51
C ARG A 77 31.59 7.02 19.66
N ILE A 78 31.92 6.25 18.63
CA ILE A 78 31.71 4.79 18.55
C ILE A 78 33.02 4.09 18.22
N ASN A 79 33.02 2.76 18.31
CA ASN A 79 34.15 1.90 17.98
C ASN A 79 35.34 2.07 18.93
N SER A 80 35.06 2.09 20.24
CA SER A 80 36.08 2.25 21.27
C SER A 80 37.01 1.03 21.46
N ILE A 81 36.75 -0.11 20.80
CA ILE A 81 37.63 -1.28 20.80
C ILE A 81 38.49 -1.30 19.54
N SER A 82 39.81 -1.35 19.72
CA SER A 82 40.75 -1.56 18.62
C SER A 82 40.56 -2.92 17.95
N LEU A 83 40.71 -2.94 16.62
CA LEU A 83 40.69 -4.13 15.76
C LEU A 83 41.71 -5.21 16.19
N THR A 84 42.80 -4.81 16.86
CA THR A 84 43.85 -5.73 17.31
C THR A 84 43.55 -6.40 18.67
N SER A 85 42.59 -5.87 19.43
CA SER A 85 42.42 -6.19 20.85
C SER A 85 41.43 -7.34 21.14
N ARG A 86 40.61 -7.75 20.16
CA ARG A 86 39.61 -8.83 20.36
C ARG A 86 39.88 -10.05 19.47
N ARG A 87 40.40 -11.12 20.07
CA ARG A 87 40.35 -12.48 19.50
C ARG A 87 38.91 -12.99 19.54
N HIS A 88 38.35 -13.27 18.35
CA HIS A 88 37.16 -14.09 18.09
C HIS A 88 36.18 -14.27 19.27
N VAL A 89 35.33 -13.27 19.51
CA VAL A 89 34.04 -13.53 20.18
C VAL A 89 33.03 -13.80 19.06
N PRO A 90 32.34 -14.95 19.06
CA PRO A 90 31.27 -15.19 18.10
C PRO A 90 30.11 -14.27 18.48
N SER A 91 30.06 -13.07 17.90
CA SER A 91 28.87 -12.24 17.98
C SER A 91 27.76 -12.96 17.23
N LEU A 92 26.54 -12.98 17.76
CA LEU A 92 25.36 -13.22 16.93
C LEU A 92 25.50 -12.32 15.70
N ASP A 93 25.35 -12.88 14.50
CA ASP A 93 25.42 -12.12 13.24
C ASP A 93 24.13 -11.30 13.05
N LEU A 94 23.78 -10.51 14.06
CA LEU A 94 22.57 -9.72 14.15
C LEU A 94 22.46 -8.72 12.99
N TRP A 95 23.60 -8.36 12.40
CA TRP A 95 23.73 -7.36 11.35
C TRP A 95 24.05 -7.96 9.97
N GLY A 96 24.03 -9.29 9.81
CA GLY A 96 24.29 -9.97 8.53
C GLY A 96 25.70 -9.74 7.95
N GLY A 97 26.67 -9.44 8.82
CA GLY A 97 28.05 -9.10 8.47
C GLY A 97 29.03 -10.25 8.55
N LYS A 98 28.57 -11.51 8.65
CA LYS A 98 29.40 -12.69 8.91
C LYS A 98 30.27 -12.52 10.17
N GLY A 99 29.72 -11.85 11.20
CA GLY A 99 30.43 -11.55 12.44
C GLY A 99 31.54 -10.50 12.34
N LYS A 100 31.59 -9.71 11.26
CA LYS A 100 32.55 -8.59 11.08
C LYS A 100 32.00 -7.26 11.59
N TYR A 101 30.71 -7.01 11.46
CA TYR A 101 30.10 -5.76 11.90
C TYR A 101 29.96 -5.68 13.42
N GLY A 102 30.19 -4.49 13.99
CA GLY A 102 30.09 -4.24 15.42
C GLY A 102 31.25 -4.80 16.26
N ARG A 103 32.33 -5.32 15.64
CA ARG A 103 33.50 -5.86 16.35
C ARG A 103 34.20 -4.83 17.24
N CYS A 104 34.21 -3.58 16.82
CA CYS A 104 34.85 -2.48 17.52
C CYS A 104 33.91 -1.81 18.55
N LEU A 105 32.62 -2.15 18.56
CA LEU A 105 31.66 -1.59 19.52
C LEU A 105 31.88 -2.18 20.91
N SER A 106 32.30 -1.34 21.85
CA SER A 106 32.31 -1.69 23.26
C SER A 106 30.91 -1.74 23.85
N ASP A 107 30.77 -2.29 25.06
CA ASP A 107 29.50 -2.22 25.77
C ASP A 107 29.17 -0.77 26.16
N SER A 108 30.18 0.07 26.44
CA SER A 108 29.97 1.51 26.64
C SER A 108 29.45 2.23 25.38
N ASP A 109 29.91 1.84 24.19
CA ASP A 109 29.41 2.41 22.92
C ASP A 109 27.94 2.06 22.73
N LYS A 110 27.56 0.81 23.02
CA LYS A 110 26.15 0.36 22.96
C LYS A 110 25.29 1.14 23.94
N ASP A 111 25.78 1.39 25.15
CA ASP A 111 25.06 2.18 26.15
C ASP A 111 24.92 3.65 25.71
N ARG A 112 25.96 4.25 25.13
CA ARG A 112 25.89 5.60 24.54
C ARG A 112 24.84 5.69 23.43
N VAL A 113 24.84 4.74 22.49
CA VAL A 113 23.83 4.69 21.42
C VAL A 113 22.43 4.55 22.00
N ARG A 114 22.24 3.67 23.00
CA ARG A 114 20.93 3.48 23.65
C ARG A 114 20.46 4.73 24.36
N ASN A 115 21.35 5.38 25.12
CA ASN A 115 21.05 6.62 25.85
C ASN A 115 20.73 7.77 24.89
N TYR A 116 21.48 7.88 23.78
CA TYR A 116 21.17 8.85 22.73
C TYR A 116 19.78 8.62 22.15
N MET A 117 19.44 7.39 21.76
CA MET A 117 18.13 7.08 21.20
C MET A 117 16.99 7.34 22.19
N ALA A 118 17.18 6.97 23.46
CA ALA A 118 16.23 7.27 24.52
C ALA A 118 16.05 8.79 24.71
N GLY A 119 17.15 9.54 24.72
CA GLY A 119 17.15 11.00 24.77
C GLY A 119 16.41 11.62 23.59
N LEU A 120 16.78 11.26 22.36
CA LEU A 120 16.14 11.74 21.13
C LEU A 120 14.61 11.54 21.15
N ILE A 121 14.15 10.36 21.62
CA ILE A 121 12.73 10.06 21.72
C ILE A 121 12.05 10.93 22.78
N THR A 122 12.63 11.00 23.98
CA THR A 122 11.99 11.63 25.15
C THR A 122 12.08 13.15 25.17
N THR A 123 13.16 13.74 24.66
CA THR A 123 13.41 15.17 24.72
C THR A 123 13.06 15.90 23.42
N SER A 124 13.09 15.21 22.28
CA SER A 124 12.85 15.84 20.97
C SER A 124 11.59 15.32 20.30
N LEU A 125 11.52 14.01 20.01
CA LEU A 125 10.42 13.45 19.20
C LEU A 125 9.07 13.55 19.89
N LEU A 126 8.95 13.06 21.13
CA LEU A 126 7.68 13.04 21.85
C LEU A 126 7.15 14.46 22.12
N PRO A 127 7.95 15.42 22.65
CA PRO A 127 7.48 16.79 22.83
C PRO A 127 7.12 17.52 21.52
N ALA A 128 7.80 17.18 20.41
CA ALA A 128 7.45 17.73 19.10
C ALA A 128 6.11 17.17 18.58
N LEU A 129 5.86 15.87 18.77
CA LEU A 129 4.58 15.24 18.42
C LEU A 129 3.42 15.82 19.24
N GLU A 130 3.59 15.96 20.57
CA GLU A 130 2.57 16.55 21.44
C GLU A 130 2.24 17.99 21.06
N ARG A 131 3.26 18.83 20.87
CA ARG A 131 3.08 20.21 20.39
C ARG A 131 2.33 20.23 19.06
N ARG A 132 2.74 19.38 18.12
CA ARG A 132 2.13 19.32 16.79
C ARG A 132 0.65 18.93 16.86
N VAL A 133 0.29 17.91 17.65
CA VAL A 133 -1.10 17.50 17.85
C VAL A 133 -1.92 18.64 18.47
N ASN A 134 -1.38 19.34 19.47
CA ASN A 134 -2.05 20.47 20.11
C ASN A 134 -2.27 21.66 19.17
N GLU A 135 -1.25 22.04 18.40
CA GLU A 135 -1.34 23.10 17.38
C GLU A 135 -2.40 22.78 16.33
N LEU A 136 -2.37 21.56 15.78
CA LEU A 136 -3.34 21.10 14.79
C LEU A 136 -4.76 21.09 15.36
N ASN A 137 -4.95 20.60 16.59
CA ASN A 137 -6.23 20.62 17.29
C ASN A 137 -6.77 22.04 17.45
N HIS A 138 -5.90 23.00 17.80
CA HIS A 138 -6.27 24.40 17.93
C HIS A 138 -6.75 24.97 16.59
N VAL A 139 -5.93 24.82 15.53
CA VAL A 139 -6.26 25.30 14.18
C VAL A 139 -7.59 24.73 13.68
N VAL A 140 -7.81 23.42 13.86
CA VAL A 140 -9.06 22.76 13.43
C VAL A 140 -10.26 23.26 14.24
N SER A 141 -10.11 23.43 15.56
CA SER A 141 -11.18 23.88 16.43
C SER A 141 -11.62 25.33 16.15
N GLU A 142 -10.66 26.22 15.86
CA GLU A 142 -10.95 27.61 15.52
C GLU A 142 -11.63 27.76 14.15
N ARG A 143 -11.15 27.00 13.16
CA ARG A 143 -11.64 27.13 11.78
C ARG A 143 -12.95 26.39 11.52
N LYS A 144 -13.25 25.32 12.26
CA LYS A 144 -14.57 24.65 12.25
C LYS A 144 -15.36 24.98 13.53
N LYS A 145 -15.91 26.20 13.62
CA LYS A 145 -16.64 26.77 14.78
C LYS A 145 -17.85 25.97 15.33
N GLY A 146 -18.19 24.80 14.78
CA GLY A 146 -19.22 23.88 15.29
C GLY A 146 -18.70 22.59 15.95
N VAL A 147 -17.39 22.32 15.91
CA VAL A 147 -16.83 21.00 16.28
C VAL A 147 -16.30 20.97 17.72
N ARG A 148 -16.28 22.11 18.42
CA ARG A 148 -15.77 22.23 19.79
C ARG A 148 -16.45 21.29 20.80
N ASN A 149 -17.74 20.98 20.61
CA ASN A 149 -18.49 20.05 21.47
C ASN A 149 -18.15 18.59 21.19
N VAL A 150 -17.82 18.27 19.92
CA VAL A 150 -17.37 16.94 19.49
C VAL A 150 -15.97 16.67 20.05
N PHE A 151 -15.06 17.64 19.97
CA PHE A 151 -13.71 17.51 20.53
C PHE A 151 -13.67 17.35 22.05
N LYS A 152 -14.54 18.04 22.80
CA LYS A 152 -14.61 17.91 24.27
C LYS A 152 -15.12 16.54 24.74
N SER A 153 -15.99 15.88 23.97
CA SER A 153 -16.42 14.51 24.30
C SER A 153 -15.35 13.47 23.95
N PHE A 154 -14.51 13.74 22.93
CA PHE A 154 -13.44 12.82 22.51
C PHE A 154 -12.19 12.88 23.41
N TRP A 155 -11.84 14.04 23.96
CA TRP A 155 -10.66 14.21 24.83
C TRP A 155 -10.91 13.93 26.32
N ARG A 156 -12.12 13.49 26.67
CA ARG A 156 -12.47 13.18 28.05
C ARG A 156 -12.90 11.73 28.16
N THR A 157 -11.95 10.83 28.39
CA THR A 157 -12.14 9.65 29.25
C THR A 157 -10.77 9.11 29.70
N SER A 158 -10.49 9.29 30.99
CA SER A 158 -9.75 8.35 31.83
C SER A 158 -10.01 8.76 33.28
N LYS A 159 -11.22 8.47 33.78
CA LYS A 159 -11.46 8.33 35.22
C LYS A 159 -12.74 7.53 35.49
N ASP A 160 -12.51 6.35 36.06
CA ASP A 160 -13.40 5.48 36.82
C ASP A 160 -14.63 4.88 36.13
N ASP A 161 -14.50 3.60 35.78
CA ASP A 161 -15.59 2.63 35.75
C ASP A 161 -16.31 2.66 37.09
N THR A 162 -17.57 3.08 37.11
CA THR A 162 -18.71 2.44 37.79
C THR A 162 -19.95 3.26 37.46
N THR A 163 -20.95 2.60 36.89
CA THR A 163 -22.40 2.66 37.19
C THR A 163 -23.23 2.60 35.92
N SER A 164 -24.05 1.55 35.86
CA SER A 164 -25.14 1.30 34.93
C SER A 164 -26.15 2.44 34.82
N SER A 165 -26.54 2.80 33.60
CA SER A 165 -27.95 3.13 33.28
C SER A 165 -28.21 3.18 31.78
N SER A 166 -29.17 2.36 31.38
CA SER A 166 -29.94 2.32 30.15
C SER A 166 -30.65 3.64 29.80
N ALA A 167 -30.69 4.03 28.52
CA ALA A 167 -31.77 4.84 27.93
C ALA A 167 -31.81 4.79 26.39
N THR A 168 -32.83 4.09 25.89
CA THR A 168 -33.73 4.46 24.77
C THR A 168 -33.18 5.22 23.56
N SER A 169 -33.19 4.53 22.41
CA SER A 169 -33.18 5.09 21.07
C SER A 169 -34.50 5.82 20.76
N ALA A 170 -34.45 7.14 20.67
CA ALA A 170 -35.54 7.96 20.12
C ALA A 170 -35.21 8.36 18.67
N THR A 171 -36.04 7.86 17.76
CA THR A 171 -36.29 8.39 16.42
C THR A 171 -36.73 9.85 16.49
N ALA A 172 -36.09 10.72 15.70
CA ALA A 172 -36.66 12.01 15.31
C ALA A 172 -36.28 12.32 13.87
N GLY A 173 -37.25 12.15 12.98
CA GLY A 173 -37.23 12.71 11.64
C GLY A 173 -37.45 14.23 11.72
N GLY A 174 -36.78 14.95 10.84
CA GLY A 174 -36.90 16.40 10.71
C GLY A 174 -36.57 16.82 9.28
N THR A 175 -37.58 16.81 8.43
CA THR A 175 -37.60 17.38 7.10
C THR A 175 -37.53 18.90 7.19
N SER A 176 -36.59 19.53 6.50
CA SER A 176 -36.73 20.93 6.08
C SER A 176 -36.13 21.13 4.69
N SER A 177 -37.06 21.21 3.74
CA SER A 177 -36.85 21.71 2.38
C SER A 177 -36.64 23.22 2.41
N GLY A 178 -35.49 23.68 1.91
CA GLY A 178 -35.24 25.08 1.58
C GLY A 178 -34.48 25.13 0.26
N GLY A 179 -35.21 25.34 -0.83
CA GLY A 179 -34.67 25.46 -2.18
C GLY A 179 -33.88 26.76 -2.38
N GLY A 180 -32.79 26.65 -3.13
CA GLY A 180 -31.93 27.76 -3.53
C GLY A 180 -31.06 27.34 -4.72
N THR A 181 -31.69 27.19 -5.87
CA THR A 181 -31.05 26.87 -7.15
C THR A 181 -30.19 28.04 -7.61
N SER A 182 -28.87 27.86 -7.70
CA SER A 182 -28.04 28.69 -8.58
C SER A 182 -26.99 27.80 -9.28
N GLY A 183 -27.24 27.55 -10.56
CA GLY A 183 -26.34 26.82 -11.44
C GLY A 183 -25.13 27.69 -11.78
N GLY A 184 -24.00 27.41 -11.12
CA GLY A 184 -22.70 27.94 -11.51
C GLY A 184 -22.04 27.02 -12.54
N LYS A 185 -21.96 27.47 -13.80
CA LYS A 185 -21.15 26.85 -14.85
C LYS A 185 -19.69 26.72 -14.37
N ARG A 186 -19.12 25.51 -14.40
CA ARG A 186 -17.69 25.28 -14.18
C ARG A 186 -16.93 25.83 -15.38
N GLN A 187 -16.30 26.99 -15.20
CA GLN A 187 -15.35 27.56 -16.15
C GLN A 187 -14.00 26.87 -15.91
N SER A 188 -13.56 26.07 -16.88
CA SER A 188 -12.23 25.46 -16.87
C SER A 188 -11.20 26.56 -17.15
N ASN A 189 -10.59 27.11 -16.11
CA ASN A 189 -9.45 27.98 -16.29
C ASN A 189 -8.20 27.11 -16.42
N SER A 190 -7.68 27.03 -17.65
CA SER A 190 -6.36 26.49 -17.97
C SER A 190 -5.29 27.50 -17.52
N GLY A 191 -4.84 27.35 -16.28
CA GLY A 191 -3.69 28.02 -15.69
C GLY A 191 -3.24 27.17 -14.53
N VAL A 192 -1.91 26.95 -14.42
CA VAL A 192 -1.19 26.16 -13.40
C VAL A 192 -2.12 25.64 -12.29
N THR A 193 -2.41 24.34 -12.30
CA THR A 193 -3.30 23.69 -11.32
C THR A 193 -2.78 23.92 -9.90
N GLU A 194 -3.24 24.98 -9.26
CA GLU A 194 -3.03 25.22 -7.85
C GLU A 194 -3.62 24.03 -7.09
N ALA A 195 -2.81 23.41 -6.23
CA ALA A 195 -3.23 22.23 -5.49
C ALA A 195 -4.44 22.60 -4.62
N LYS A 196 -5.62 22.06 -4.97
CA LYS A 196 -6.90 22.41 -4.31
C LYS A 196 -6.85 22.25 -2.78
N TYR A 197 -6.08 21.29 -2.29
CA TYR A 197 -5.78 21.11 -0.87
C TYR A 197 -4.30 21.38 -0.62
N LYS A 198 -3.94 22.66 -0.55
CA LYS A 198 -2.62 23.07 -0.07
C LYS A 198 -2.48 22.77 1.43
N HIS A 199 -1.26 22.66 1.91
CA HIS A 199 -0.96 22.30 3.31
C HIS A 199 -1.64 23.19 4.36
N ASP A 200 -1.92 24.45 4.04
CA ASP A 200 -2.53 25.47 4.91
C ASP A 200 -4.07 25.46 4.90
N SER A 201 -4.70 24.68 4.01
CA SER A 201 -6.15 24.55 3.94
C SER A 201 -6.71 23.86 5.19
N VAL A 202 -7.96 24.19 5.57
CA VAL A 202 -8.60 23.59 6.74
C VAL A 202 -8.66 22.06 6.59
N GLU A 203 -8.96 21.62 5.38
CA GLU A 203 -9.09 20.22 5.01
C GLU A 203 -7.79 19.45 5.19
N SER A 204 -6.69 20.00 4.69
CA SER A 204 -5.34 19.44 4.86
C SER A 204 -4.91 19.40 6.32
N GLN A 205 -5.24 20.44 7.11
CA GLN A 205 -4.93 20.49 8.54
C GLN A 205 -5.73 19.44 9.33
N VAL A 206 -7.02 19.26 9.03
CA VAL A 206 -7.84 18.18 9.62
C VAL A 206 -7.30 16.81 9.23
N ARG A 207 -6.95 16.62 7.96
CA ARG A 207 -6.39 15.35 7.48
C ARG A 207 -5.05 15.03 8.15
N LEU A 208 -4.17 16.02 8.28
CA LEU A 208 -2.87 15.86 8.93
C LEU A 208 -3.02 15.58 10.43
N LEU A 209 -3.99 16.19 11.11
CA LEU A 209 -4.34 15.87 12.50
C LEU A 209 -4.77 14.41 12.61
N ALA A 210 -5.68 13.96 11.74
CA ALA A 210 -6.16 12.57 11.73
C ALA A 210 -5.02 11.57 11.51
N ASP A 211 -4.15 11.82 10.53
CA ASP A 211 -3.00 10.97 10.22
C ASP A 211 -1.98 10.96 11.39
N THR A 212 -1.77 12.11 12.05
CA THR A 212 -0.89 12.20 13.23
C THR A 212 -1.46 11.40 14.41
N LEU A 213 -2.76 11.53 14.69
CA LEU A 213 -3.46 10.77 15.73
C LEU A 213 -3.39 9.25 15.47
N PHE A 214 -3.54 8.84 14.20
CA PHE A 214 -3.38 7.44 13.82
C PHE A 214 -1.98 6.91 14.10
N LEU A 215 -0.93 7.70 13.80
CA LEU A 215 0.47 7.32 14.02
C LEU A 215 0.82 7.19 15.51
N VAL A 216 0.26 8.04 16.37
CA VAL A 216 0.45 7.94 17.84
C VAL A 216 -0.41 6.86 18.49
N GLY A 217 -1.33 6.24 17.73
CA GLY A 217 -2.16 5.12 18.18
C GLY A 217 -3.51 5.51 18.78
N ASP A 218 -3.89 6.79 18.75
CA ASP A 218 -5.24 7.23 19.12
C ASP A 218 -6.20 7.04 17.93
N TYR A 219 -6.56 5.78 17.69
CA TYR A 219 -7.36 5.39 16.54
C TYR A 219 -8.82 5.89 16.60
N GLU A 220 -9.37 6.09 17.80
CA GLU A 220 -10.75 6.60 17.97
C GLU A 220 -10.81 8.09 17.61
N ALA A 221 -9.87 8.90 18.10
CA ALA A 221 -9.77 10.30 17.72
C ALA A 221 -9.45 10.46 16.22
N ALA A 222 -8.53 9.65 15.69
CA ALA A 222 -8.22 9.63 14.26
C ALA A 222 -9.47 9.32 13.42
N LEU A 223 -10.24 8.28 13.77
CA LEU A 223 -11.49 7.92 13.10
C LEU A 223 -12.50 9.07 13.11
N GLY A 224 -12.64 9.77 14.24
CA GLY A 224 -13.48 10.96 14.36
C GLY A 224 -13.07 12.07 13.37
N MET A 225 -11.76 12.34 13.26
CA MET A 225 -11.26 13.37 12.34
C MET A 225 -11.41 12.98 10.87
N TYR A 226 -11.23 11.71 10.53
CA TYR A 226 -11.51 11.23 9.18
C TYR A 226 -13.00 11.36 8.82
N LYS A 227 -13.91 10.99 9.73
CA LYS A 227 -15.36 11.17 9.54
C LYS A 227 -15.72 12.63 9.29
N LEU A 228 -15.05 13.56 9.99
CA LEU A 228 -15.27 15.00 9.87
C LEU A 228 -14.87 15.57 8.50
N ILE A 229 -13.80 15.07 7.88
CA ILE A 229 -13.29 15.62 6.60
C ILE A 229 -13.85 14.92 5.36
N LYS A 230 -14.30 13.68 5.53
CA LYS A 230 -14.81 12.83 4.44
C LYS A 230 -15.89 13.53 3.60
N ASP A 231 -16.86 14.20 4.23
CA ASP A 231 -17.99 14.80 3.51
C ASP A 231 -17.58 16.03 2.69
N ASP A 232 -16.56 16.77 3.14
CA ASP A 232 -15.99 17.90 2.39
C ASP A 232 -15.38 17.42 1.06
N TYR A 233 -14.55 16.36 1.11
CA TYR A 233 -13.98 15.75 -0.10
C TYR A 233 -15.03 15.19 -1.05
N LYS A 234 -16.09 14.58 -0.51
CA LYS A 234 -17.21 14.06 -1.31
C LYS A 234 -17.97 15.18 -2.02
N HIS A 235 -18.29 16.26 -1.30
CA HIS A 235 -18.99 17.41 -1.84
C HIS A 235 -18.19 18.10 -2.94
N ASP A 236 -16.88 18.18 -2.73
CA ASP A 236 -15.92 18.73 -3.68
C ASP A 236 -15.72 17.90 -4.95
N GLY A 237 -16.21 16.67 -4.97
CA GLY A 237 -16.02 15.72 -6.07
C GLY A 237 -14.62 15.12 -6.14
N ASN A 238 -13.78 15.34 -5.12
CA ASN A 238 -12.40 14.87 -5.07
C ASN A 238 -12.33 13.44 -4.56
N MET A 239 -12.50 12.48 -5.49
CA MET A 239 -12.69 11.08 -5.14
C MET A 239 -11.45 10.37 -4.64
N LEU A 240 -10.26 10.80 -5.07
CA LEU A 240 -9.01 10.20 -4.63
C LEU A 240 -8.82 10.44 -3.13
N GLU A 241 -8.99 11.69 -2.69
CA GLU A 241 -8.89 12.11 -1.30
C GLU A 241 -10.02 11.48 -0.48
N TYR A 242 -11.26 11.49 -0.98
CA TYR A 242 -12.39 10.81 -0.35
C TYR A 242 -12.12 9.31 -0.13
N ALA A 243 -11.61 8.60 -1.15
CA ALA A 243 -11.26 7.19 -1.06
C ALA A 243 -10.16 6.94 -0.02
N SER A 244 -9.13 7.80 0.00
CA SER A 244 -8.02 7.68 0.95
C SER A 244 -8.46 7.91 2.41
N VAL A 245 -9.45 8.77 2.64
CA VAL A 245 -10.06 8.94 3.96
C VAL A 245 -10.86 7.71 4.37
N GLN A 246 -11.64 7.14 3.45
CA GLN A 246 -12.39 5.91 3.71
C GLN A 246 -11.47 4.72 4.01
N GLU A 247 -10.35 4.59 3.30
CA GLU A 247 -9.31 3.59 3.59
C GLU A 247 -8.79 3.75 5.03
N MET A 248 -8.44 4.98 5.45
CA MET A 248 -7.95 5.20 6.80
C MET A 248 -9.04 4.98 7.86
N MET A 249 -10.30 5.30 7.57
CA MET A 249 -11.43 4.97 8.45
C MET A 249 -11.54 3.45 8.67
N ALA A 250 -11.38 2.66 7.62
CA ALA A 250 -11.35 1.20 7.71
C ALA A 250 -10.19 0.71 8.58
N LEU A 251 -8.99 1.27 8.40
CA LEU A 251 -7.81 0.90 9.18
C LEU A 251 -7.93 1.29 10.65
N SER A 252 -8.46 2.50 10.95
CA SER A 252 -8.71 2.92 12.34
C SER A 252 -9.74 2.01 13.01
N ALA A 253 -10.86 1.70 12.33
CA ALA A 253 -11.87 0.79 12.86
C ALA A 253 -11.33 -0.62 13.09
N TYR A 254 -10.47 -1.11 12.18
CA TYR A 254 -9.78 -2.40 12.33
C TYR A 254 -8.85 -2.43 13.55
N LYS A 255 -8.13 -1.34 13.82
CA LYS A 255 -7.24 -1.24 14.99
C LYS A 255 -7.99 -1.15 16.32
N LEU A 256 -9.20 -0.59 16.32
CA LEU A 256 -10.05 -0.51 17.51
C LEU A 256 -10.69 -1.86 17.84
N ASP A 257 -11.41 -2.45 16.87
CA ASP A 257 -12.05 -3.75 17.04
C ASP A 257 -12.37 -4.39 15.67
N HIS A 258 -11.42 -5.18 15.17
CA HIS A 258 -11.56 -5.87 13.89
C HIS A 258 -12.68 -6.93 13.85
N VAL A 259 -13.16 -7.42 15.00
CA VAL A 259 -14.19 -8.48 15.04
C VAL A 259 -15.57 -7.86 15.18
N GLY A 260 -15.79 -7.01 16.19
CA GLY A 260 -17.09 -6.40 16.44
C GLY A 260 -17.47 -5.35 15.40
N ARG A 261 -16.49 -4.68 14.76
CA ARG A 261 -16.74 -3.68 13.70
C ARG A 261 -16.58 -4.22 12.28
N ALA A 262 -16.54 -5.54 12.07
CA ALA A 262 -16.27 -6.14 10.76
C ALA A 262 -17.16 -5.58 9.64
N LYS A 263 -18.48 -5.47 9.85
CA LYS A 263 -19.42 -4.93 8.86
C LYS A 263 -19.13 -3.47 8.50
N GLU A 264 -18.79 -2.64 9.49
CA GLU A 264 -18.42 -1.24 9.29
C GLU A 264 -17.11 -1.15 8.48
N ILE A 265 -16.11 -1.95 8.84
CA ILE A 265 -14.81 -2.03 8.18
C ILE A 265 -14.98 -2.39 6.69
N PHE A 266 -15.77 -3.43 6.37
CA PHE A 266 -16.04 -3.79 4.98
C PHE A 266 -16.76 -2.68 4.22
N GLY A 267 -17.74 -2.01 4.84
CA GLY A 267 -18.43 -0.88 4.20
C GLY A 267 -17.48 0.29 3.86
N TYR A 268 -16.50 0.57 4.71
CA TYR A 268 -15.45 1.55 4.41
C TYR A 268 -14.54 1.10 3.28
N PHE A 269 -14.11 -0.16 3.25
CA PHE A 269 -13.30 -0.70 2.14
C PHE A 269 -14.05 -0.67 0.81
N GLU A 270 -15.32 -1.06 0.77
CA GLU A 270 -16.17 -0.99 -0.42
C GLU A 270 -16.26 0.45 -0.95
N THR A 271 -16.50 1.39 -0.05
CA THR A 271 -16.61 2.81 -0.41
C THR A 271 -15.27 3.39 -0.88
N ALA A 272 -14.16 2.99 -0.27
CA ALA A 272 -12.82 3.38 -0.69
C ALA A 272 -12.49 2.84 -2.09
N LEU A 273 -12.76 1.57 -2.35
CA LEU A 273 -12.55 0.95 -3.67
C LEU A 273 -13.40 1.63 -4.75
N PHE A 274 -14.67 1.91 -4.46
CA PHE A 274 -15.52 2.68 -5.36
C PHE A 274 -14.91 4.05 -5.69
N GLY A 275 -14.42 4.77 -4.67
CA GLY A 275 -13.81 6.07 -4.87
C GLY A 275 -12.52 6.03 -5.68
N TYR A 276 -11.62 5.08 -5.41
CA TYR A 276 -10.40 4.91 -6.19
C TYR A 276 -10.68 4.53 -7.65
N THR A 277 -11.66 3.66 -7.90
CA THR A 277 -12.09 3.29 -9.25
C THR A 277 -12.62 4.51 -10.00
N ARG A 278 -13.47 5.32 -9.37
CA ARG A 278 -14.00 6.54 -9.98
C ARG A 278 -12.89 7.56 -10.29
N ALA A 279 -11.96 7.75 -9.36
CA ALA A 279 -10.79 8.61 -9.57
C ALA A 279 -9.91 8.11 -10.73
N ALA A 280 -9.73 6.79 -10.87
CA ALA A 280 -8.97 6.20 -11.98
C ALA A 280 -9.66 6.41 -13.33
N GLU A 281 -10.99 6.37 -13.37
CA GLU A 281 -11.77 6.66 -14.59
C GLU A 281 -11.67 8.13 -15.00
N GLU A 282 -11.70 9.05 -14.04
CA GLU A 282 -11.50 10.48 -14.26
C GLU A 282 -10.08 10.76 -14.80
N GLU A 283 -9.05 10.15 -14.21
CA GLU A 283 -7.65 10.22 -14.68
C GLU A 283 -7.50 9.67 -16.11
N ARG A 284 -8.22 8.59 -16.45
CA ARG A 284 -8.19 7.99 -17.79
C ARG A 284 -8.88 8.87 -18.83
N LYS A 285 -10.02 9.51 -18.50
CA LYS A 285 -10.73 10.42 -19.43
C LYS A 285 -9.87 11.63 -19.80
N GLY A 286 -8.99 12.07 -18.92
CA GLY A 286 -8.00 13.12 -19.22
C GLY A 286 -6.90 12.69 -20.20
N ASN A 287 -6.71 11.38 -20.41
CA ASN A 287 -5.64 10.83 -21.24
C ASN A 287 -6.22 10.14 -22.49
N THR A 288 -6.36 10.89 -23.59
CA THR A 288 -6.99 10.49 -24.86
C THR A 288 -6.26 9.37 -25.63
N SER A 289 -5.17 8.84 -25.10
CA SER A 289 -4.28 7.88 -25.78
C SER A 289 -4.70 6.41 -25.63
N THR A 290 -5.65 6.06 -24.75
CA THR A 290 -6.04 4.66 -24.53
C THR A 290 -7.37 4.33 -25.23
N PRO A 291 -7.41 3.34 -26.14
CA PRO A 291 -8.64 2.93 -26.80
C PRO A 291 -9.68 2.41 -25.80
N VAL A 292 -10.95 2.77 -26.04
CA VAL A 292 -12.10 2.39 -25.20
C VAL A 292 -12.19 0.86 -25.12
N GLY A 293 -12.12 0.32 -23.90
CA GLY A 293 -12.25 -1.12 -23.64
C GLY A 293 -10.93 -1.91 -23.59
N ALA A 294 -9.79 -1.30 -23.93
CA ALA A 294 -8.48 -1.94 -23.73
C ALA A 294 -7.99 -1.77 -22.28
N ARG A 295 -7.35 -2.81 -21.73
CA ARG A 295 -6.65 -2.70 -20.45
C ARG A 295 -5.48 -1.72 -20.58
N PRO A 296 -5.20 -0.90 -19.55
CA PRO A 296 -4.08 0.03 -19.60
C PRO A 296 -2.75 -0.74 -19.58
N SER A 297 -1.73 -0.20 -20.26
CA SER A 297 -0.34 -0.71 -20.16
C SER A 297 0.27 -0.42 -18.79
N THR A 298 -0.09 0.73 -18.20
CA THR A 298 0.36 1.17 -16.88
C THR A 298 -0.83 1.52 -16.00
N ALA A 299 -0.87 0.97 -14.78
CA ALA A 299 -1.92 1.30 -13.82
C ALA A 299 -1.79 2.76 -13.35
N PRO A 300 -2.85 3.58 -13.42
CA PRO A 300 -2.84 4.95 -12.87
C PRO A 300 -2.67 4.93 -11.35
N ARG A 301 -2.32 6.08 -10.75
CA ARG A 301 -2.04 6.17 -9.30
C ARG A 301 -3.22 5.64 -8.48
N SER A 302 -4.43 6.04 -8.85
CA SER A 302 -5.67 5.67 -8.17
C SER A 302 -5.91 4.16 -8.19
N THR A 303 -5.66 3.50 -9.33
CA THR A 303 -5.75 2.04 -9.44
C THR A 303 -4.70 1.33 -8.59
N ARG A 304 -3.45 1.82 -8.56
CA ARG A 304 -2.41 1.22 -7.70
C ARG A 304 -2.77 1.28 -6.22
N LEU A 305 -3.42 2.37 -5.77
CA LEU A 305 -3.91 2.50 -4.40
C LEU A 305 -5.06 1.51 -4.12
N ALA A 306 -6.02 1.36 -5.03
CA ALA A 306 -7.06 0.34 -4.93
C ALA A 306 -6.48 -1.08 -4.83
N THR A 307 -5.50 -1.41 -5.68
CA THR A 307 -4.82 -2.71 -5.66
C THR A 307 -4.08 -2.94 -4.35
N ARG A 308 -3.36 -1.93 -3.83
CA ARG A 308 -2.72 -2.00 -2.50
C ARG A 308 -3.76 -2.28 -1.42
N LEU A 309 -4.88 -1.58 -1.44
CA LEU A 309 -5.97 -1.74 -0.49
C LEU A 309 -6.54 -3.17 -0.50
N CYS A 310 -6.80 -3.71 -1.69
CA CYS A 310 -7.24 -5.08 -1.88
C CYS A 310 -6.26 -6.11 -1.31
N LEU A 311 -4.95 -5.91 -1.50
CA LEU A 311 -3.93 -6.82 -0.98
C LEU A 311 -3.81 -6.74 0.55
N VAL A 312 -3.93 -5.54 1.13
CA VAL A 312 -3.98 -5.36 2.59
C VAL A 312 -5.21 -6.08 3.16
N LEU A 313 -6.37 -5.90 2.54
CA LEU A 313 -7.60 -6.57 2.93
C LEU A 313 -7.48 -8.11 2.85
N SER A 314 -6.84 -8.62 1.80
CA SER A 314 -6.58 -10.07 1.64
C SER A 314 -5.68 -10.64 2.74
N SER A 315 -4.77 -9.82 3.29
CA SER A 315 -3.88 -10.21 4.39
C SER A 315 -4.52 -10.15 5.78
N ALA A 316 -5.73 -9.59 5.90
CA ALA A 316 -6.44 -9.48 7.17
C ALA A 316 -6.74 -10.88 7.73
N ARG A 317 -6.38 -11.10 9.00
CA ARG A 317 -6.57 -12.39 9.69
C ARG A 317 -8.00 -12.52 10.24
N ASN A 318 -8.42 -13.75 10.50
CA ASN A 318 -9.63 -14.11 11.26
C ASN A 318 -10.96 -13.70 10.61
N MET A 319 -11.13 -14.03 9.33
CA MET A 319 -12.39 -13.82 8.64
C MET A 319 -13.26 -15.07 8.72
N ASN A 320 -14.56 -14.89 8.93
CA ASN A 320 -15.54 -15.96 8.71
C ASN A 320 -15.77 -16.17 7.19
N THR A 321 -16.57 -17.18 6.84
CA THR A 321 -16.91 -17.51 5.45
C THR A 321 -17.47 -16.31 4.68
N GLU A 322 -18.36 -15.53 5.31
CA GLU A 322 -18.97 -14.34 4.69
C GLU A 322 -17.93 -13.26 4.37
N GLY A 323 -17.00 -13.00 5.30
CA GLY A 323 -15.90 -12.08 5.07
C GLY A 323 -15.05 -12.49 3.87
N HIS A 324 -14.72 -13.79 3.75
CA HIS A 324 -13.98 -14.28 2.60
C HIS A 324 -14.73 -14.09 1.27
N LEU A 325 -16.06 -14.21 1.24
CA LEU A 325 -16.84 -13.92 0.03
C LEU A 325 -16.76 -12.44 -0.36
N VAL A 326 -16.97 -11.53 0.59
CA VAL A 326 -16.91 -10.08 0.36
C VAL A 326 -15.54 -9.70 -0.19
N VAL A 327 -14.46 -10.19 0.42
CA VAL A 327 -13.10 -9.92 -0.05
C VAL A 327 -12.86 -10.49 -1.44
N ALA A 328 -13.28 -11.73 -1.70
CA ALA A 328 -13.16 -12.33 -3.03
C ALA A 328 -13.86 -11.49 -4.12
N ASP A 329 -15.09 -11.05 -3.86
CA ASP A 329 -15.88 -10.24 -4.79
C ASP A 329 -15.23 -8.86 -5.02
N LEU A 330 -14.69 -8.22 -3.96
CA LEU A 330 -14.00 -6.93 -4.08
C LEU A 330 -12.72 -7.03 -4.91
N LEU A 331 -11.89 -8.05 -4.68
CA LEU A 331 -10.68 -8.28 -5.45
C LEU A 331 -10.99 -8.58 -6.93
N ALA A 332 -12.02 -9.39 -7.19
CA ALA A 332 -12.46 -9.70 -8.55
C ALA A 332 -12.93 -8.43 -9.27
N SER A 333 -13.71 -7.58 -8.60
CA SER A 333 -14.17 -6.29 -9.14
C SER A 333 -13.00 -5.37 -9.48
N ALA A 334 -12.07 -5.17 -8.53
CA ALA A 334 -10.90 -4.31 -8.71
C ALA A 334 -10.00 -4.76 -9.89
N SER A 335 -9.94 -6.07 -10.16
CA SER A 335 -9.15 -6.63 -11.27
C SER A 335 -9.56 -6.09 -12.66
N SER A 336 -10.79 -5.57 -12.81
CA SER A 336 -11.31 -5.07 -14.08
C SER A 336 -10.62 -3.78 -14.52
N HIS A 337 -10.10 -3.00 -13.59
CA HIS A 337 -9.48 -1.69 -13.87
C HIS A 337 -7.95 -1.75 -13.92
N GLU A 338 -7.37 -2.93 -13.67
CA GLU A 338 -5.93 -3.16 -13.61
C GLU A 338 -5.30 -3.54 -14.97
N THR A 339 -3.97 -3.44 -15.00
CA THR A 339 -3.12 -4.04 -16.02
C THR A 339 -3.32 -5.56 -16.08
N SER A 340 -2.88 -6.23 -17.15
CA SER A 340 -2.95 -7.71 -17.22
C SER A 340 -2.27 -8.38 -16.03
N LEU A 341 -1.10 -7.90 -15.61
CA LEU A 341 -0.39 -8.47 -14.46
C LEU A 341 -1.13 -8.20 -13.14
N GLY A 342 -1.54 -6.96 -12.89
CA GLY A 342 -2.27 -6.60 -11.66
C GLY A 342 -3.59 -7.37 -11.54
N ALA A 343 -4.31 -7.52 -12.64
CA ALA A 343 -5.55 -8.29 -12.69
C ALA A 343 -5.32 -9.78 -12.42
N ALA A 344 -4.24 -10.35 -12.97
CA ALA A 344 -3.89 -11.74 -12.72
C ALA A 344 -3.67 -12.02 -11.23
N VAL A 345 -2.92 -11.14 -10.55
CA VAL A 345 -2.65 -11.23 -9.11
C VAL A 345 -3.94 -11.07 -8.30
N LEU A 346 -4.75 -10.06 -8.59
CA LEU A 346 -6.02 -9.84 -7.88
C LEU A 346 -7.00 -10.99 -8.05
N LEU A 347 -7.11 -11.56 -9.26
CA LEU A 347 -7.96 -12.73 -9.53
C LEU A 347 -7.45 -13.99 -8.83
N GLU A 348 -6.13 -14.18 -8.73
CA GLU A 348 -5.54 -15.31 -7.99
C GLU A 348 -5.79 -15.17 -6.48
N GLN A 349 -5.65 -13.97 -5.92
CA GLN A 349 -5.97 -13.74 -4.51
C GLN A 349 -7.49 -13.89 -4.25
N SER A 350 -8.33 -13.37 -5.16
CA SER A 350 -9.79 -13.55 -5.11
C SER A 350 -10.17 -15.03 -5.11
N SER A 351 -9.54 -15.85 -5.97
CA SER A 351 -9.79 -17.29 -6.01
C SER A 351 -9.49 -17.94 -4.66
N SER A 352 -8.33 -17.65 -4.06
CA SER A 352 -7.94 -18.18 -2.74
C SER A 352 -9.00 -17.90 -1.67
N HIS A 353 -9.60 -16.71 -1.69
CA HIS A 353 -10.70 -16.38 -0.78
C HIS A 353 -12.00 -17.12 -1.11
N TYR A 354 -12.36 -17.29 -2.39
CA TYR A 354 -13.48 -18.17 -2.74
C TYR A 354 -13.27 -19.61 -2.29
N TYR A 355 -12.05 -20.13 -2.37
CA TYR A 355 -11.72 -21.46 -1.86
C TYR A 355 -11.95 -21.57 -0.36
N LYS A 356 -11.44 -20.60 0.42
CA LYS A 356 -11.65 -20.53 1.88
C LYS A 356 -13.13 -20.38 2.25
N ALA A 357 -13.92 -19.76 1.38
CA ALA A 357 -15.38 -19.65 1.54
C ALA A 357 -16.16 -20.90 1.08
N GLY A 358 -15.48 -21.99 0.67
CA GLY A 358 -16.13 -23.21 0.17
C GLY A 358 -16.69 -23.10 -1.26
N MET A 359 -16.36 -22.02 -1.98
CA MET A 359 -16.83 -21.77 -3.35
C MET A 359 -15.85 -22.28 -4.40
N PHE A 360 -15.67 -23.60 -4.47
CA PHE A 360 -14.70 -24.25 -5.36
C PHE A 360 -14.90 -23.91 -6.85
N ARG A 361 -16.15 -23.79 -7.30
CA ARG A 361 -16.45 -23.40 -8.69
C ARG A 361 -16.02 -21.96 -9.00
N LYS A 362 -16.30 -21.02 -8.07
CA LYS A 362 -15.83 -19.63 -8.22
C LYS A 362 -14.31 -19.57 -8.16
N TYR A 363 -13.67 -20.33 -7.27
CA TYR A 363 -12.22 -20.48 -7.23
C TYR A 363 -11.66 -20.89 -8.60
N ALA A 364 -12.15 -21.99 -9.18
CA ALA A 364 -11.63 -22.53 -10.42
C ALA A 364 -11.87 -21.57 -11.61
N PHE A 365 -13.02 -20.91 -11.66
CA PHE A 365 -13.31 -19.87 -12.64
C PHE A 365 -12.34 -18.68 -12.54
N HIS A 366 -12.08 -18.16 -11.34
CA HIS A 366 -11.16 -17.03 -11.16
C HIS A 366 -9.71 -17.43 -11.39
N MET A 367 -9.32 -18.67 -11.08
CA MET A 367 -8.00 -19.22 -11.47
C MET A 367 -7.84 -19.30 -12.99
N LEU A 368 -8.86 -19.76 -13.72
CA LEU A 368 -8.86 -19.75 -15.18
C LEU A 368 -8.67 -18.33 -15.74
N MET A 369 -9.43 -17.36 -15.22
CA MET A 369 -9.31 -15.96 -15.64
C MET A 369 -7.94 -15.37 -15.30
N SER A 370 -7.42 -15.64 -14.10
CA SER A 370 -6.06 -15.27 -13.69
C SER A 370 -5.00 -15.84 -14.63
N GLY A 371 -5.12 -17.11 -15.03
CA GLY A 371 -4.20 -17.76 -15.97
C GLY A 371 -4.15 -17.07 -17.33
N HIS A 372 -5.30 -16.66 -17.88
CA HIS A 372 -5.33 -15.87 -19.12
C HIS A 372 -4.64 -14.51 -18.94
N MET A 373 -4.85 -13.86 -17.81
CA MET A 373 -4.22 -12.57 -17.50
C MET A 373 -2.70 -12.68 -17.30
N PHE A 374 -2.21 -13.73 -16.64
CA PHE A 374 -0.78 -14.02 -16.54
C PHE A 374 -0.15 -14.28 -17.90
N ARG A 375 -0.82 -15.03 -18.78
CA ARG A 375 -0.35 -15.27 -20.15
C ARG A 375 -0.28 -13.96 -20.94
N SER A 376 -1.31 -13.11 -20.85
CA SER A 376 -1.28 -11.78 -21.46
C SER A 376 -0.19 -10.86 -20.90
N ALA A 377 0.32 -11.13 -19.70
CA ALA A 377 1.45 -10.44 -19.08
C ALA A 377 2.81 -11.13 -19.33
N GLY A 378 2.86 -12.20 -20.15
CA GLY A 378 4.08 -12.96 -20.44
C GLY A 378 4.58 -13.83 -19.28
N GLN A 379 3.74 -14.08 -18.27
CA GLN A 379 4.10 -14.86 -17.07
C GLN A 379 3.72 -16.33 -17.23
N GLU A 380 4.42 -17.02 -18.14
CA GLU A 380 4.06 -18.38 -18.58
C GLU A 380 3.99 -19.44 -17.45
N PRO A 381 4.92 -19.48 -16.46
CA PRO A 381 4.85 -20.44 -15.37
C PRO A 381 3.63 -20.22 -14.45
N HIS A 382 3.27 -18.96 -14.23
CA HIS A 382 2.10 -18.60 -13.42
C HIS A 382 0.80 -18.98 -14.12
N ALA A 383 0.70 -18.68 -15.42
CA ALA A 383 -0.45 -19.10 -16.23
C ALA A 383 -0.65 -20.62 -16.23
N PHE A 384 0.44 -21.39 -16.36
CA PHE A 384 0.41 -22.85 -16.27
C PHE A 384 -0.15 -23.31 -14.91
N ARG A 385 0.41 -22.81 -13.79
CA ARG A 385 -0.09 -23.11 -12.44
C ARG A 385 -1.58 -22.84 -12.34
N CYS A 386 -2.03 -21.68 -12.79
CA CYS A 386 -3.42 -21.27 -12.73
C CYS A 386 -4.36 -22.22 -13.50
N PHE A 387 -4.01 -22.59 -14.73
CA PHE A 387 -4.81 -23.53 -15.53
C PHE A 387 -4.84 -24.93 -14.92
N THR A 388 -3.72 -25.42 -14.37
CA THR A 388 -3.67 -26.73 -13.69
C THR A 388 -4.55 -26.77 -12.44
N SER A 389 -4.49 -25.72 -11.61
CA SER A 389 -5.33 -25.60 -10.42
C SER A 389 -6.82 -25.56 -10.77
N ALA A 390 -7.20 -24.84 -11.83
CA ALA A 390 -8.58 -24.81 -12.30
C ALA A 390 -9.04 -26.18 -12.84
N LEU A 391 -8.19 -26.87 -13.60
CA LEU A 391 -8.50 -28.20 -14.17
C LEU A 391 -8.75 -29.25 -13.08
N TYR A 392 -7.98 -29.23 -11.99
CA TYR A 392 -8.14 -30.17 -10.89
C TYR A 392 -9.55 -30.15 -10.29
N ILE A 393 -10.14 -28.96 -10.10
CA ILE A 393 -11.47 -28.82 -9.50
C ILE A 393 -12.58 -29.27 -10.45
N TYR A 394 -12.39 -29.14 -11.76
CA TYR A 394 -13.43 -29.53 -12.72
C TYR A 394 -13.40 -31.02 -13.08
N HIS A 395 -12.29 -31.74 -12.81
CA HIS A 395 -12.03 -33.12 -13.25
C HIS A 395 -13.23 -34.08 -13.17
N ASP A 396 -14.00 -34.03 -12.07
CA ASP A 396 -15.12 -34.96 -11.82
C ASP A 396 -16.50 -34.45 -12.26
N GLY A 397 -16.57 -33.28 -12.93
CA GLY A 397 -17.82 -32.65 -13.33
C GLY A 397 -18.20 -32.85 -14.80
N GLN A 398 -19.49 -32.81 -15.11
CA GLN A 398 -20.03 -32.85 -16.49
C GLN A 398 -19.93 -31.48 -17.20
N TRP A 399 -18.73 -30.91 -17.28
CA TRP A 399 -18.45 -29.59 -17.88
C TRP A 399 -17.52 -29.71 -19.09
N GLU A 400 -17.93 -30.49 -20.08
CA GLU A 400 -17.06 -30.89 -21.19
C GLU A 400 -16.51 -29.69 -21.99
N GLU A 401 -17.32 -28.65 -22.23
CA GLU A 401 -16.87 -27.44 -22.93
C GLU A 401 -15.77 -26.70 -22.17
N LEU A 402 -15.93 -26.55 -20.85
CA LEU A 402 -14.95 -25.90 -20.00
C LEU A 402 -13.67 -26.73 -19.87
N HIS A 403 -13.82 -28.06 -19.78
CA HIS A 403 -12.69 -28.99 -19.83
C HIS A 403 -11.92 -28.88 -21.13
N ASN A 404 -12.62 -28.80 -22.26
CA ASN A 404 -12.01 -28.67 -23.56
C ASN A 404 -11.28 -27.31 -23.68
N HIS A 405 -11.87 -26.23 -23.16
CA HIS A 405 -11.21 -24.93 -23.09
C HIS A 405 -9.94 -24.98 -22.23
N LEU A 406 -10.01 -25.49 -21.01
CA LEU A 406 -8.88 -25.62 -20.09
C LEU A 406 -7.76 -26.48 -20.67
N ARG A 407 -8.09 -27.65 -21.25
CA ARG A 407 -7.12 -28.51 -21.93
C ARG A 407 -6.45 -27.80 -23.10
N SER A 408 -7.22 -27.06 -23.90
CA SER A 408 -6.67 -26.32 -25.04
C SER A 408 -5.75 -25.17 -24.61
N ALA A 409 -6.09 -24.48 -23.51
CA ALA A 409 -5.28 -23.43 -22.92
C ALA A 409 -3.99 -24.00 -22.33
N LEU A 410 -4.07 -25.13 -21.61
CA LEU A 410 -2.92 -25.83 -21.04
C LEU A 410 -1.98 -26.39 -22.12
N ALA A 411 -2.54 -26.94 -23.20
CA ALA A 411 -1.75 -27.43 -24.34
C ALA A 411 -0.97 -26.29 -25.01
N ALA A 412 -1.59 -25.12 -25.19
CA ALA A 412 -0.91 -23.93 -25.70
C ALA A 412 0.19 -23.45 -24.74
N GLN A 413 -0.04 -23.56 -23.43
CA GLN A 413 0.91 -23.18 -22.40
C GLN A 413 2.12 -24.11 -22.34
N LEU A 414 1.91 -25.41 -22.49
CA LEU A 414 2.99 -26.39 -22.52
C LEU A 414 3.82 -26.25 -23.81
N TYR A 415 3.19 -25.86 -24.91
CA TYR A 415 3.89 -25.51 -26.14
C TYR A 415 4.83 -24.32 -25.93
N SER A 416 4.36 -23.20 -25.35
CA SER A 416 5.21 -22.03 -25.08
C SER A 416 6.35 -22.32 -24.10
N LEU A 417 6.14 -23.23 -23.14
CA LEU A 417 7.15 -23.71 -22.20
C LEU A 417 8.11 -24.77 -22.79
N GLY A 418 7.96 -25.15 -24.05
CA GLY A 418 8.85 -26.13 -24.71
C GLY A 418 8.54 -27.60 -24.39
N ARG A 419 7.44 -27.90 -23.69
CA ARG A 419 7.03 -29.25 -23.26
C ARG A 419 6.14 -29.90 -24.32
N MET A 420 6.77 -30.21 -25.45
CA MET A 420 6.09 -30.62 -26.68
C MET A 420 5.32 -31.93 -26.55
N ALA A 421 5.87 -32.96 -25.91
CA ALA A 421 5.21 -34.26 -25.77
C ALA A 421 3.84 -34.17 -25.07
N VAL A 422 3.79 -33.49 -23.92
CA VAL A 422 2.54 -33.30 -23.15
C VAL A 422 1.57 -32.37 -23.89
N SER A 423 2.07 -31.37 -24.61
CA SER A 423 1.24 -30.48 -25.43
C SER A 423 0.51 -31.26 -26.54
N VAL A 424 1.22 -32.16 -27.23
CA VAL A 424 0.65 -33.05 -28.27
C VAL A 424 -0.41 -33.96 -27.68
N GLU A 425 -0.15 -34.60 -26.54
CA GLU A 425 -1.10 -35.48 -25.88
C GLU A 425 -2.42 -34.75 -25.56
N LEU A 426 -2.34 -33.52 -25.04
CA LEU A 426 -3.51 -32.72 -24.72
C LEU A 426 -4.26 -32.26 -25.97
N TYR A 427 -3.57 -31.85 -27.04
CA TYR A 427 -4.23 -31.49 -28.30
C TYR A 427 -4.87 -32.69 -28.98
N ALA A 428 -4.25 -33.88 -28.94
CA ALA A 428 -4.82 -35.11 -29.48
C ALA A 428 -6.11 -35.49 -28.75
N LYS A 429 -6.15 -35.36 -27.42
CA LYS A 429 -7.37 -35.57 -26.62
C LYS A 429 -8.53 -34.62 -26.96
N LEU A 430 -8.25 -33.47 -27.59
CA LEU A 430 -9.24 -32.51 -28.06
C LEU A 430 -9.73 -32.79 -29.49
N VAL A 431 -8.98 -33.58 -30.26
CA VAL A 431 -9.29 -33.93 -31.64
C VAL A 431 -9.80 -35.38 -31.66
N GLY A 432 -11.13 -35.56 -31.72
CA GLY A 432 -11.71 -36.86 -32.07
C GLY A 432 -12.14 -37.78 -30.93
N THR A 433 -12.57 -37.26 -29.77
CA THR A 433 -13.22 -38.11 -28.77
C THR A 433 -14.69 -38.37 -29.15
N THR A 434 -14.99 -39.62 -29.54
CA THR A 434 -16.36 -40.15 -29.52
C THR A 434 -16.86 -40.11 -28.08
N GLY A 435 -17.63 -39.08 -27.73
CA GLY A 435 -18.16 -38.86 -26.37
C GLY A 435 -17.49 -37.74 -25.58
N GLY A 436 -16.61 -36.92 -26.18
CA GLY A 436 -16.13 -35.69 -25.55
C GLY A 436 -16.78 -34.46 -26.21
N GLY A 437 -17.36 -33.59 -25.39
CA GLY A 437 -18.18 -32.43 -25.75
C GLY A 437 -17.87 -31.69 -27.04
N ARG A 438 -18.94 -31.18 -27.66
CA ARG A 438 -18.98 -30.47 -28.96
C ARG A 438 -17.95 -29.34 -29.08
N VAL A 439 -16.71 -29.66 -29.46
CA VAL A 439 -15.74 -28.66 -29.95
C VAL A 439 -16.13 -28.31 -31.38
N SER A 440 -16.22 -27.01 -31.70
CA SER A 440 -16.56 -26.57 -33.06
C SER A 440 -15.55 -27.07 -34.09
N THR A 441 -15.99 -27.31 -35.32
CA THR A 441 -15.13 -27.72 -36.45
C THR A 441 -13.95 -26.76 -36.65
N LYS A 442 -14.18 -25.45 -36.47
CA LYS A 442 -13.14 -24.41 -36.50
C LYS A 442 -12.06 -24.62 -35.43
N SER A 443 -12.46 -24.93 -34.20
CA SER A 443 -11.51 -25.20 -33.11
C SER A 443 -10.77 -26.53 -33.32
N GLN A 444 -11.44 -27.57 -33.81
CA GLN A 444 -10.78 -28.83 -34.17
C GLN A 444 -9.72 -28.64 -35.25
N GLN A 445 -10.03 -27.86 -36.31
CA GLN A 445 -9.08 -27.51 -37.36
C GLN A 445 -7.86 -26.76 -36.81
N LYS A 446 -8.08 -25.84 -35.86
CA LYS A 446 -6.99 -25.13 -35.17
C LYS A 446 -6.10 -26.09 -34.38
N PHE A 447 -6.69 -27.03 -33.62
CA PHE A 447 -5.92 -28.00 -32.84
C PHE A 447 -5.13 -28.97 -33.73
N LEU A 448 -5.73 -29.44 -34.83
CA LEU A 448 -5.04 -30.22 -35.86
C LEU A 448 -3.85 -29.46 -36.47
N THR A 449 -4.00 -28.16 -36.71
CA THR A 449 -2.93 -27.31 -37.22
C THR A 449 -1.78 -27.24 -36.22
N HIS A 450 -2.07 -27.00 -34.94
CA HIS A 450 -1.06 -26.98 -33.88
C HIS A 450 -0.34 -28.34 -33.74
N LEU A 451 -1.07 -29.46 -33.79
CA LEU A 451 -0.49 -30.80 -33.75
C LEU A 451 0.49 -31.02 -34.91
N ARG A 452 0.07 -30.67 -36.12
CA ARG A 452 0.91 -30.78 -37.31
C ARG A 452 2.17 -29.93 -37.17
N ASP A 453 2.04 -28.70 -36.69
CA ASP A 453 3.18 -27.79 -36.54
C ASP A 453 4.17 -28.30 -35.48
N ILE A 454 3.69 -28.83 -34.35
CA ILE A 454 4.57 -29.48 -33.34
C ILE A 454 5.27 -30.70 -33.93
N CYS A 455 4.55 -31.58 -34.63
CA CYS A 455 5.12 -32.78 -35.23
C CYS A 455 6.14 -32.45 -36.33
N ARG A 456 5.93 -31.37 -37.08
CA ARG A 456 6.85 -30.92 -38.14
C ARG A 456 8.09 -30.25 -37.56
N ASP A 457 7.91 -29.30 -36.65
CA ASP A 457 8.97 -28.39 -36.22
C ASP A 457 9.69 -28.87 -34.94
N HIS A 458 9.08 -29.80 -34.20
CA HIS A 458 9.56 -30.30 -32.91
C HIS A 458 9.46 -31.82 -32.73
N ALA A 459 9.50 -32.60 -33.82
CA ALA A 459 9.33 -34.06 -33.84
C ALA A 459 10.06 -34.81 -32.71
N LYS A 460 11.36 -34.56 -32.53
CA LYS A 460 12.16 -35.23 -31.47
C LYS A 460 11.64 -34.92 -30.07
N LYS A 461 11.27 -33.66 -29.79
CA LYS A 461 10.76 -33.24 -28.47
C LYS A 461 9.33 -33.71 -28.22
N ALA A 462 8.55 -33.93 -29.28
CA ALA A 462 7.20 -34.47 -29.21
C ALA A 462 7.18 -35.96 -28.79
N LEU A 463 8.26 -36.69 -29.07
CA LEU A 463 8.39 -38.14 -28.78
C LEU A 463 9.07 -38.45 -27.43
N VAL A 464 9.49 -37.44 -26.66
CA VAL A 464 10.28 -37.59 -25.42
C VAL A 464 9.37 -37.70 -24.17
N GLY A 465 8.10 -38.11 -24.33
CA GLY A 465 7.11 -38.20 -23.24
C GLY A 465 6.61 -39.61 -23.02
#